data_AF-A0A252B336-F1
#
_entry.id   AF-A0A252B336-F1
#
_cell.length_a   1.000
_cell.length_b   1.000
_cell.length_c   1.000
_cell.angle_alpha   90.00
_cell.angle_beta   90.00
_cell.angle_gamma   90.00
#
_symmetry.space_group_name_H-M   'P 1'
#
loop_
_entity.id
_entity.type
_entity.pdbx_description
1 polymer ?
#
loop_
_entity_poly.entity_id
_entity_poly.type
_entity_poly.pdbx_seq_one_letter_code
_entity_poly.pdbx_strand_id
1 'polypeptide(L)' 'MTTPPFSDEVLVAARAQAMELDLPPACIAGVIANTHVLQNYAALVRDFPLPDTCEPAGDYTP' A
#
# COMPACT_ATOMS: atom_id res chain seq x y z
N MET A 1 8.10 -16.89 1.25
CA MET A 1 7.01 -15.91 1.49
C MET A 1 6.11 -16.50 2.56
N THR A 2 5.90 -15.78 3.66
CA THR A 2 4.90 -16.19 4.65
C THR A 2 3.52 -15.85 4.09
N THR A 3 2.60 -16.82 4.08
CA THR A 3 1.20 -16.56 3.75
C THR A 3 0.67 -15.50 4.71
N PRO A 4 0.05 -14.41 4.22
CA PRO A 4 -0.53 -13.42 5.11
C PRO A 4 -1.60 -14.10 5.99
N PRO A 5 -1.71 -13.70 7.27
CA PRO A 5 -2.63 -14.33 8.23
C PRO A 5 -4.12 -14.07 7.92
N PHE A 6 -4.41 -13.20 6.96
CA PHE A 6 -5.75 -12.77 6.56
C PHE A 6 -5.86 -12.77 5.03
N SER A 7 -7.08 -12.90 4.50
CA SER A 7 -7.33 -12.80 3.06
C SER A 7 -7.19 -11.36 2.56
N ASP A 8 -6.99 -11.20 1.25
CA ASP A 8 -6.82 -9.89 0.64
C ASP A 8 -8.09 -9.03 0.77
N GLU A 9 -9.27 -9.64 0.72
CA GLU A 9 -10.55 -8.96 0.92
C GLU A 9 -10.63 -8.37 2.33
N VAL A 10 -10.21 -9.12 3.36
CA VAL A 10 -10.20 -8.65 4.75
C VAL A 10 -9.24 -7.47 4.89
N LEU A 11 -8.06 -7.56 4.27
CA LEU A 11 -7.06 -6.49 4.31
C LEU A 11 -7.54 -5.22 3.58
N VAL A 12 -8.19 -5.37 2.41
CA VAL A 12 -8.74 -4.25 1.66
C VAL A 12 -9.88 -3.58 2.43
N ALA A 13 -10.81 -4.35 3.00
CA ALA A 13 -11.91 -3.82 3.79
C ALA A 13 -11.43 -3.06 5.03
N ALA A 14 -10.46 -3.62 5.77
CA ALA A 14 -9.90 -2.96 6.94
C ALA A 14 -9.20 -1.64 6.60
N ARG A 15 -8.49 -1.57 5.46
CA ARG A 15 -7.84 -0.34 4.98
C ARG A 15 -8.86 0.71 4.54
N ALA A 16 -9.89 0.31 3.79
CA ALA A 16 -10.97 1.20 3.38
C ALA A 16 -11.67 1.80 4.61
N GLN A 17 -11.97 0.98 5.62
CA GLN A 17 -12.54 1.43 6.88
C GLN A 17 -11.63 2.42 7.62
N ALA A 18 -10.32 2.14 7.73
CA ALA A 18 -9.36 3.02 8.39
C ALA A 18 -9.20 4.39 7.69
N MET A 19 -9.51 4.46 6.39
CA MET A 19 -9.48 5.68 5.58
C MET A 19 -10.85 6.37 5.48
N GLU A 20 -11.89 5.82 6.13
CA GLU A 20 -13.28 6.28 5.97
C GLU A 20 -13.73 6.30 4.49
N LEU A 21 -13.19 5.38 3.69
CA LEU A 21 -13.48 5.27 2.28
C LEU A 21 -14.64 4.29 2.04
N ASP A 22 -15.73 4.78 1.47
CA ASP A 22 -16.77 3.92 0.92
C ASP A 22 -16.23 3.21 -0.33
N LEU A 23 -16.06 1.89 -0.25
CA LEU A 23 -15.52 1.07 -1.31
C LEU A 23 -16.62 0.18 -1.91
N PRO A 24 -17.14 0.52 -3.11
CA PRO A 24 -18.18 -0.28 -3.76
C PRO A 24 -17.71 -1.72 -3.97
N PRO A 25 -18.58 -2.74 -3.76
CA PRO A 25 -18.20 -4.14 -3.92
C PRO A 25 -17.58 -4.47 -5.29
N ALA A 26 -18.05 -3.80 -6.35
CA ALA A 26 -17.54 -3.97 -7.71
C ALA A 26 -16.06 -3.56 -7.87
N CYS A 27 -15.54 -2.71 -6.98
CA CYS A 27 -14.16 -2.23 -7.03
C CYS A 27 -13.17 -3.14 -6.29
N ILE A 28 -13.64 -4.01 -5.38
CA ILE A 28 -12.79 -4.80 -4.48
C ILE A 28 -11.76 -5.62 -5.25
N ALA A 29 -12.18 -6.36 -6.27
CA ALA A 29 -11.28 -7.20 -7.07
C ALA A 29 -10.17 -6.37 -7.75
N GLY A 30 -10.51 -5.18 -8.26
CA GLY A 30 -9.54 -4.27 -8.87
C GLY A 30 -8.57 -3.70 -7.84
N VAL A 31 -9.04 -3.35 -6.64
CA VAL A 31 -8.18 -2.87 -5.54
C VAL A 31 -7.21 -3.96 -5.08
N ILE A 32 -7.65 -5.21 -4.95
CA ILE A 32 -6.79 -6.34 -4.62
C ILE A 32 -5.69 -6.52 -5.67
N ALA A 33 -6.07 -6.56 -6.96
CA ALA A 33 -5.12 -6.71 -8.05
C ALA A 33 -4.08 -5.58 -8.07
N ASN A 34 -4.52 -4.33 -7.93
CA ASN A 34 -3.63 -3.17 -7.88
C ASN A 34 -2.74 -3.17 -6.63
N THR A 35 -3.24 -3.66 -5.51
CA THR A 35 -2.44 -3.82 -4.28
C THR A 35 -1.28 -4.77 -4.49
N HIS A 36 -1.50 -5.90 -5.18
CA HIS A 36 -0.42 -6.85 -5.50
C HIS A 36 0.64 -6.24 -6.44
N VAL A 37 0.21 -5.45 -7.43
CA VAL A 37 1.15 -4.73 -8.31
C VAL A 37 1.97 -3.71 -7.51
N LEU A 38 1.32 -2.93 -6.64
CA LEU A 38 1.99 -1.96 -5.78
C LEU A 38 2.97 -2.60 -4.80
N GLN A 39 2.66 -3.78 -4.26
CA GLN A 39 3.59 -4.52 -3.39
C GLN A 39 4.90 -4.87 -4.11
N ASN A 40 4.83 -5.22 -5.40
CA ASN A 40 6.03 -5.48 -6.20
C ASN A 40 6.87 -4.21 -6.39
N TYR A 41 6.24 -3.07 -6.68
CA TYR A 41 6.94 -1.80 -6.79
C TYR A 41 7.54 -1.34 -5.45
N ALA A 42 6.81 -1.51 -4.35
CA ALA A 42 7.29 -1.18 -3.02
C ALA A 42 8.52 -2.03 -2.64
N ALA A 43 8.57 -3.30 -3.06
CA ALA A 43 9.74 -4.15 -2.84
C ALA A 43 10.99 -3.58 -3.53
N LEU A 44 10.87 -3.10 -4.77
CA LEU A 44 11.98 -2.49 -5.51
C LEU A 44 12.51 -1.22 -4.81
N VAL A 45 11.62 -0.42 -4.25
CA VAL A 45 11.99 0.81 -3.52
C VAL A 45 12.63 0.49 -2.17
N ARG A 46 12.10 -0.50 -1.43
CA ARG A 46 12.63 -0.90 -0.12
C ARG A 46 14.07 -1.39 -0.19
N ASP A 47 14.41 -2.06 -1.29
CA ASP A 47 15.76 -2.59 -1.50
C ASP A 47 16.73 -1.54 -2.08
N PHE A 48 16.27 -0.30 -2.29
CA PHE A 48 17.09 0.82 -2.69
C PHE A 48 17.83 1.42 -1.48
N PRO A 49 19.17 1.41 -1.45
CA PRO A 49 19.92 1.92 -0.31
C PRO A 49 19.86 3.46 -0.27
N LEU A 50 19.18 4.00 0.74
CA LEU A 50 19.19 5.43 1.05
C LEU A 50 20.10 5.70 2.25
N PRO A 51 21.01 6.69 2.19
CA PRO A 51 21.73 7.15 3.36
C PRO A 51 20.77 7.72 4.42
N ASP A 52 21.11 7.61 5.70
CA ASP A 52 20.32 8.21 6.80
C ASP A 52 20.24 9.75 6.68
N THR A 53 21.15 10.37 5.93
CA THR A 53 21.17 11.81 5.63
C THR A 53 20.35 12.18 4.39
N CYS A 54 19.63 11.24 3.79
CA CYS A 54 18.78 11.51 2.63
C CYS A 54 17.52 12.23 3.09
N GLU A 55 17.43 13.52 2.77
CA GLU A 55 16.24 14.32 3.06
C GLU A 55 15.05 13.93 2.15
N PRO A 56 13.80 14.02 2.64
CA PRO A 56 12.62 13.89 1.79
C PRO A 56 12.60 14.95 0.69
N ALA A 57 12.11 14.59 -0.50
CA ALA A 57 12.11 15.50 -1.65
C ALA A 57 11.15 16.70 -1.54
N GLY A 58 10.20 16.66 -0.60
CA GLY A 58 9.21 17.72 -0.42
C GLY A 58 9.71 18.80 0.52
N ASP A 59 9.80 20.04 0.04
CA ASP A 59 9.98 21.20 0.90
C ASP A 59 8.63 21.64 1.49
N TYR A 60 8.56 21.74 2.82
CA TYR A 60 7.41 22.38 3.48
C TYR A 60 7.61 23.89 3.51
N THR A 61 6.70 24.63 2.85
CA THR A 61 6.58 26.08 3.06
C THR A 61 5.33 26.34 3.92
N PRO A 62 5.48 26.91 5.13
CA PRO A 62 4.37 27.14 6.05
C PRO A 62 3.34 28.16 5.57
#